data_AF-A0A251X1M2-F1
#
_entry.id   AF-A0A251X1M2-F1
#
_cell.length_a   1.000
_cell.length_b   1.000
_cell.length_c   1.000
_cell.angle_alpha   90.00
_cell.angle_beta   90.00
_cell.angle_gamma   90.00
#
_symmetry.space_group_name_H-M   'P 1'
#
loop_
_entity.id
_entity.type
_entity.pdbx_description
1 polymer ?
#
loop_
_entity_poly.entity_id
_entity_poly.type
_entity_poly.pdbx_seq_one_letter_code
_entity_poly.pdbx_strand_id
1 'polypeptide(L)'
;MKMLRLSARFGVLLGAFALSGCLSLKPVPTVDDVDLPDVQSEAALIETDAPDTGAIRRGLSSMFRGNRAQTVDRNVELVDQGVFLEYGDVAAVCGLSNRDLGQKVETKSGYTLYDAGGDPASPRTHYLTGFADGCARQFTAAMVIFADVGTHEFVRYQSATANDDYTETDKAYEVIKARFCRAGHGDPCGAKLDALAGRTTFLTLYERFGTNPHWINILLSDGVVSAVDAHDH
;
A
#
# COMPACT_ATOMS: atom_id res chain seq x y z
N MET A 1 -25.45 -60.06 16.11
CA MET A 1 -26.10 -60.04 17.44
C MET A 1 -25.05 -60.16 18.54
N LYS A 2 -24.71 -59.06 19.21
CA LYS A 2 -24.52 -58.93 20.67
C LYS A 2 -24.01 -57.53 20.95
N MET A 3 -24.89 -56.72 21.54
CA MET A 3 -24.59 -55.45 22.16
C MET A 3 -23.61 -55.65 23.31
N LEU A 4 -22.67 -54.72 23.49
CA LEU A 4 -22.12 -54.42 24.81
C LEU A 4 -22.06 -52.90 24.97
N ARG A 5 -22.94 -52.38 25.81
CA ARG A 5 -22.90 -51.02 26.36
C ARG A 5 -21.85 -50.98 27.45
N LEU A 6 -21.00 -49.95 27.47
CA LEU A 6 -20.23 -49.61 28.65
C LEU A 6 -20.35 -48.12 28.91
N SER A 7 -21.19 -47.79 29.89
CA SER A 7 -21.31 -46.47 30.50
C SER A 7 -20.21 -46.34 31.55
N ALA A 8 -19.40 -45.27 31.49
CA ALA A 8 -18.54 -44.87 32.60
C ALA A 8 -18.78 -43.41 32.92
N ARG A 9 -19.27 -43.19 34.14
CA ARG A 9 -19.48 -41.90 34.80
C ARG A 9 -18.13 -41.36 35.27
N PHE A 10 -17.80 -40.12 34.93
CA PHE A 10 -16.86 -39.25 35.62
C PHE A 10 -17.58 -37.89 35.68
N GLY A 11 -17.97 -37.36 36.83
CA GLY A 11 -17.12 -37.10 37.98
C GLY A 11 -16.95 -35.59 38.05
N VAL A 12 -18.00 -34.90 38.53
CA VAL A 12 -18.02 -33.45 38.76
C VAL A 12 -16.98 -33.11 39.82
N LEU A 13 -16.01 -32.26 39.49
CA LEU A 13 -15.18 -31.58 40.47
C LEU A 13 -15.48 -30.08 40.44
N LEU A 14 -16.15 -29.63 41.49
CA LEU A 14 -16.34 -28.24 41.87
C LEU A 14 -14.97 -27.68 42.26
N GLY A 15 -14.46 -26.70 41.50
CA GLY A 15 -13.25 -25.95 41.83
C GLY A 15 -13.55 -24.46 41.84
N ALA A 16 -13.79 -23.90 43.02
CA ALA A 16 -13.94 -22.46 43.23
C ALA A 16 -12.55 -21.78 43.14
N PHE A 17 -12.33 -20.99 42.10
CA PHE A 17 -11.22 -20.05 42.01
C PHE A 17 -11.75 -18.63 42.23
N ALA A 18 -11.59 -18.13 43.46
CA ALA A 18 -11.73 -16.72 43.78
C ALA A 18 -10.34 -16.08 43.73
N LEU A 19 -10.06 -15.31 42.68
CA LEU A 19 -8.93 -14.39 42.61
C LEU A 19 -9.50 -12.99 42.41
N SER A 20 -9.79 -12.34 43.53
CA SER A 20 -10.05 -10.92 43.62
C SER A 20 -8.72 -10.18 43.56
N GLY A 21 -8.46 -9.52 42.43
CA GLY A 21 -7.31 -8.64 42.24
C GLY A 21 -7.78 -7.36 41.56
N CYS A 22 -8.16 -6.36 42.35
CA CYS A 22 -8.36 -4.99 41.87
C CYS A 22 -7.01 -4.41 41.44
N LEU A 23 -6.72 -4.43 40.14
CA LEU A 23 -5.66 -3.61 39.57
C LEU A 23 -6.13 -2.14 39.61
N SER A 24 -5.52 -1.36 40.51
CA SER A 24 -5.70 0.09 40.59
C SER A 24 -5.01 0.75 39.39
N LEU A 25 -5.78 1.06 38.36
CA LEU A 25 -5.34 1.87 37.23
C LEU A 25 -5.13 3.32 37.69
N LYS A 26 -3.93 3.85 37.48
CA LYS A 26 -3.65 5.29 37.64
C LYS A 26 -4.41 6.08 36.57
N PRO A 27 -4.96 7.26 36.90
CA PRO A 27 -5.64 8.10 35.93
C PRO A 27 -4.68 8.59 34.85
N VAL A 28 -5.10 8.47 33.59
CA VAL A 28 -4.44 9.06 32.41
C VAL A 28 -4.71 10.58 32.43
N PRO A 29 -3.71 11.45 32.26
CA PRO A 29 -3.93 12.90 32.17
C PRO A 29 -4.79 13.24 30.96
N THR A 30 -5.76 14.13 31.15
CA THR A 30 -6.64 14.65 30.09
C THR A 30 -5.91 15.69 29.25
N VAL A 31 -6.40 15.91 28.03
CA VAL A 31 -5.76 16.71 26.97
C VAL A 31 -5.74 18.23 27.27
N ASP A 32 -6.19 18.65 28.45
CA ASP A 32 -6.34 20.06 28.83
C ASP A 32 -5.08 20.70 29.43
N ASP A 33 -4.00 19.93 29.65
CA ASP A 33 -2.75 20.42 30.28
C ASP A 33 -1.62 20.76 29.28
N VAL A 34 -1.92 20.90 27.98
CA VAL A 34 -0.91 21.27 26.97
C VAL A 34 -1.06 22.73 26.57
N ASP A 35 -0.22 23.58 27.17
CA ASP A 35 -0.07 24.98 26.81
C ASP A 35 0.74 25.09 25.50
N LEU A 36 0.06 25.36 24.38
CA LEU A 36 0.67 25.53 23.06
C LEU A 36 0.94 27.02 22.81
N PRO A 37 2.16 27.43 22.44
CA PRO A 37 2.45 28.83 22.11
C PRO A 37 1.77 29.26 20.81
N ASP A 38 1.19 30.46 20.84
CA ASP A 38 0.61 31.19 19.71
C ASP A 38 1.72 31.59 18.72
N VAL A 39 1.66 31.05 17.49
CA VAL A 39 2.59 31.39 16.41
C VAL A 39 1.85 32.20 15.36
N GLN A 40 1.95 33.51 15.49
CA GLN A 40 1.55 34.47 14.46
C GLN A 40 2.51 34.34 13.26
N SER A 41 1.97 33.94 12.11
CA SER A 41 2.73 33.89 10.85
C SER A 41 2.27 35.01 9.93
N GLU A 42 3.05 36.10 9.89
CA GLU A 42 2.92 37.15 8.88
C GLU A 42 3.47 36.65 7.54
N ALA A 43 2.62 36.70 6.51
CA ALA A 43 2.96 36.38 5.14
C ALA A 43 3.73 37.54 4.50
N ALA A 44 5.01 37.33 4.19
CA ALA A 44 5.79 38.22 3.34
C ALA A 44 5.73 37.73 1.88
N LEU A 45 5.22 38.60 1.00
CA LEU A 45 5.21 38.44 -0.45
C LEU A 45 6.65 38.50 -0.98
N ILE A 46 7.07 37.49 -1.75
CA ILE A 46 8.30 37.55 -2.55
C ILE A 46 7.90 37.48 -4.03
N GLU A 47 8.25 38.55 -4.72
CA GLU A 47 8.09 38.78 -6.15
C GLU A 47 8.99 37.83 -6.96
N THR A 48 8.40 37.22 -7.99
CA THR A 48 9.03 36.20 -8.84
C THR A 48 9.85 36.84 -9.95
N ASP A 49 11.16 36.61 -9.96
CA ASP A 49 12.02 36.89 -11.11
C ASP A 49 12.20 35.62 -11.97
N ALA A 50 11.89 35.73 -13.26
CA ALA A 50 12.00 34.66 -14.24
C ALA A 50 13.46 34.50 -14.72
N PRO A 51 14.01 33.27 -14.82
CA PRO A 51 15.31 33.10 -15.45
C PRO A 51 15.18 32.99 -16.98
N ASP A 52 15.89 33.93 -17.60
CA ASP A 52 16.43 34.03 -18.94
C ASP A 52 16.57 32.72 -19.75
N THR A 53 16.03 32.75 -20.96
CA THR A 53 16.01 31.65 -21.94
C THR A 53 17.39 31.49 -22.60
N GLY A 54 18.31 30.83 -21.90
CA GLY A 54 19.64 30.49 -22.44
C GLY A 54 19.58 29.43 -23.54
N ALA A 55 19.85 29.82 -24.78
CA ALA A 55 19.93 28.96 -25.95
C ALA A 55 20.99 27.84 -25.80
N ILE A 56 20.54 26.58 -25.73
CA ILE A 56 21.40 25.40 -25.70
C ILE A 56 21.99 25.14 -27.10
N ARG A 57 23.30 25.33 -27.24
CA ARG A 57 24.09 24.92 -28.41
C ARG A 57 24.04 23.40 -28.57
N ARG A 58 23.44 22.90 -29.66
CA ARG A 58 23.35 21.48 -30.01
C ARG A 58 24.71 20.92 -30.42
N GLY A 59 25.40 20.25 -29.51
CA GLY A 59 26.60 19.45 -29.78
C GLY A 59 26.26 18.04 -30.27
N LEU A 60 27.13 17.45 -31.09
CA LEU A 60 27.01 16.13 -31.72
C LEU A 60 27.12 14.93 -30.74
N SER A 61 26.99 15.15 -29.43
CA SER A 61 27.15 14.15 -28.36
C SER A 61 25.83 13.47 -27.96
N SER A 62 24.74 13.66 -28.72
CA SER A 62 23.40 13.15 -28.41
C SER A 62 23.12 11.72 -28.91
N MET A 63 24.12 10.97 -29.35
CA MET A 63 23.91 9.62 -29.93
C MET A 63 23.99 8.46 -28.91
N PHE A 64 24.18 8.73 -27.61
CA PHE A 64 24.20 7.70 -26.56
C PHE A 64 23.28 7.98 -25.36
N ARG A 65 22.34 8.94 -25.48
CA ARG A 65 21.25 9.06 -24.50
C ARG A 65 20.09 8.23 -25.01
N GLY A 66 20.00 7.01 -24.47
CA GLY A 66 18.80 6.19 -24.59
C GLY A 66 17.60 7.05 -24.23
N ASN A 67 16.74 7.27 -25.20
CA ASN A 67 15.50 8.00 -25.07
C ASN A 67 14.60 7.16 -24.16
N ARG A 68 14.80 7.23 -22.84
CA ARG A 68 13.77 6.84 -21.88
C ARG A 68 12.73 7.93 -21.94
N ALA A 69 11.96 7.92 -23.05
CA ALA A 69 10.68 8.57 -23.09
C ALA A 69 9.99 8.18 -21.78
N GLN A 70 9.57 9.19 -21.03
CA GLN A 70 8.81 9.04 -19.80
C GLN A 70 7.51 8.33 -20.19
N THR A 71 7.57 7.00 -20.26
CA THR A 71 6.38 6.17 -20.30
C THR A 71 5.81 6.27 -18.91
N VAL A 72 4.98 7.30 -18.71
CA VAL A 72 3.93 7.21 -17.72
C VAL A 72 3.26 5.87 -17.98
N ASP A 73 3.09 5.11 -16.91
CA ASP A 73 2.32 3.89 -16.93
C ASP A 73 1.03 4.15 -17.73
N ARG A 74 0.88 3.53 -18.91
CA ARG A 74 -0.14 3.97 -19.89
C ARG A 74 -1.58 3.88 -19.37
N ASN A 75 -1.74 3.20 -18.24
CA ASN A 75 -3.02 2.94 -17.58
C ASN A 75 -3.27 3.88 -16.39
N VAL A 76 -2.41 4.89 -16.18
CA VAL A 76 -2.54 5.83 -15.07
C VAL A 76 -2.65 7.25 -15.62
N GLU A 77 -3.73 7.95 -15.25
CA GLU A 77 -3.97 9.34 -15.62
C GLU A 77 -2.93 10.27 -14.99
N LEU A 78 -2.46 11.30 -15.71
CA LEU A 78 -1.60 12.34 -15.16
C LEU A 78 -2.46 13.51 -14.67
N VAL A 79 -2.32 13.89 -13.40
CA VAL A 79 -3.05 15.02 -12.80
C VAL A 79 -2.09 16.08 -12.27
N ASP A 80 -2.61 17.31 -12.18
CA ASP A 80 -1.91 18.43 -11.54
C ASP A 80 -1.84 18.25 -10.01
N GLN A 81 -0.86 18.90 -9.39
CA GLN A 81 -0.72 18.91 -7.94
C GLN A 81 -1.94 19.58 -7.29
N GLY A 82 -2.43 18.99 -6.19
CA GLY A 82 -3.56 19.51 -5.43
C GLY A 82 -4.94 19.08 -5.94
N VAL A 83 -5.02 18.30 -7.02
CA VAL A 83 -6.26 17.63 -7.43
C VAL A 83 -6.66 16.62 -6.36
N PHE A 84 -7.92 16.61 -5.94
CA PHE A 84 -8.45 15.55 -5.08
C PHE A 84 -8.89 14.36 -5.94
N LEU A 85 -8.57 13.14 -5.51
CA LEU A 85 -9.01 11.90 -6.16
C LEU A 85 -10.07 11.22 -5.31
N GLU A 86 -11.08 10.66 -5.95
CA GLU A 86 -12.05 9.81 -5.26
C GLU A 86 -11.39 8.49 -4.85
N TYR A 87 -11.96 7.83 -3.85
CA TYR A 87 -11.55 6.47 -3.51
C TYR A 87 -11.82 5.54 -4.70
N GLY A 88 -10.84 4.76 -5.13
CA GLY A 88 -10.93 4.05 -6.42
C GLY A 88 -9.81 4.46 -7.36
N ASP A 89 -9.56 5.76 -7.41
CA ASP A 89 -8.73 6.34 -8.45
C ASP A 89 -7.25 6.35 -8.06
N VAL A 90 -6.43 6.06 -9.07
CA VAL A 90 -4.98 6.15 -8.98
C VAL A 90 -4.51 7.02 -10.14
N ALA A 91 -3.86 8.13 -9.82
CA ALA A 91 -3.30 9.03 -10.81
C ALA A 91 -1.82 9.28 -10.56
N ALA A 92 -1.06 9.57 -11.61
CA ALA A 92 0.29 10.04 -11.54
C ALA A 92 0.30 11.55 -11.26
N VAL A 93 1.20 11.98 -10.38
CA VAL A 93 1.43 13.39 -10.09
C VAL A 93 2.94 13.64 -10.04
N CYS A 94 3.40 14.58 -10.84
CA CYS A 94 4.82 14.86 -11.04
C CYS A 94 5.24 16.17 -10.36
N GLY A 95 6.53 16.31 -10.07
CA GLY A 95 7.10 17.56 -9.54
C GLY A 95 6.82 17.82 -8.06
N LEU A 96 6.33 16.83 -7.31
CA LEU A 96 6.21 16.92 -5.86
C LEU A 96 7.61 16.97 -5.23
N SER A 97 7.80 17.89 -4.30
CA SER A 97 8.97 17.93 -3.42
C SER A 97 8.72 17.07 -2.17
N ASN A 98 9.78 16.74 -1.42
CA ASN A 98 9.65 15.90 -0.22
C ASN A 98 8.69 16.47 0.83
N ARG A 99 8.53 17.80 0.89
CA ARG A 99 7.58 18.45 1.80
C ARG A 99 6.12 18.31 1.35
N ASP A 100 5.88 18.11 0.06
CA ASP A 100 4.53 17.99 -0.51
C ASP A 100 3.97 16.58 -0.31
N LEU A 101 4.83 15.58 -0.09
CA LEU A 101 4.45 14.19 0.11
C LEU A 101 3.82 13.90 1.48
N GLY A 102 4.08 14.74 2.48
CA GLY A 102 3.66 14.50 3.86
C GLY A 102 4.54 13.49 4.62
N GLN A 103 3.93 12.72 5.52
CA GLN A 103 4.65 11.79 6.40
C GLN A 103 4.99 10.50 5.67
N LYS A 104 6.25 10.10 5.70
CA LYS A 104 6.66 8.75 5.25
C LYS A 104 6.07 7.69 6.19
N VAL A 105 5.36 6.72 5.62
CA VAL A 105 4.73 5.61 6.33
C VAL A 105 5.61 4.36 6.31
N GLU A 106 5.93 3.87 5.11
CA GLU A 106 6.66 2.61 4.92
C GLU A 106 7.42 2.61 3.57
N THR A 107 8.50 1.84 3.48
CA THR A 107 9.17 1.52 2.21
C THR A 107 9.20 0.00 2.03
N LYS A 108 8.72 -0.50 0.88
CA LYS A 108 8.74 -1.93 0.53
C LYS A 108 8.96 -2.13 -0.96
N SER A 109 9.80 -3.09 -1.32
CA SER A 109 10.04 -3.50 -2.72
C SER A 109 10.44 -2.37 -3.68
N GLY A 110 11.13 -1.34 -3.17
CA GLY A 110 11.53 -0.15 -3.93
C GLY A 110 10.49 0.98 -3.96
N TYR A 111 9.30 0.77 -3.40
CA TYR A 111 8.25 1.77 -3.29
C TYR A 111 8.21 2.40 -1.91
N THR A 112 7.91 3.69 -1.81
CA THR A 112 7.73 4.38 -0.52
C THR A 112 6.37 5.04 -0.46
N LEU A 113 5.59 4.65 0.55
CA LEU A 113 4.28 5.19 0.87
C LEU A 113 4.42 6.39 1.79
N TYR A 114 3.66 7.43 1.47
CA TYR A 114 3.49 8.64 2.24
C TYR A 114 2.02 8.91 2.51
N ASP A 115 1.74 9.53 3.65
CA ASP A 115 0.45 10.04 4.07
C ASP A 115 0.51 11.56 4.02
N ALA A 116 -0.33 12.18 3.17
CA ALA A 116 -0.35 13.63 3.01
C ALA A 116 -0.89 14.35 4.26
N GLY A 117 -1.43 13.61 5.24
CA GLY A 117 -2.05 14.14 6.44
C GLY A 117 -3.53 14.47 6.24
N GLY A 118 -4.13 15.08 7.27
CA GLY A 118 -5.57 15.34 7.35
C GLY A 118 -6.19 14.71 8.59
N ASP A 119 -7.52 14.60 8.60
CA ASP A 119 -8.24 13.92 9.68
C ASP A 119 -7.92 12.42 9.67
N PRO A 120 -7.31 11.86 10.73
CA PRO A 120 -6.96 10.44 10.79
C PRO A 120 -8.18 9.52 10.79
N ALA A 121 -9.38 10.02 11.08
CA ALA A 121 -10.63 9.25 11.06
C ALA A 121 -11.29 9.21 9.67
N SER A 122 -10.78 9.97 8.69
CA SER A 122 -11.35 10.10 7.35
C SER A 122 -10.39 9.56 6.27
N PRO A 123 -10.91 9.14 5.11
CA PRO A 123 -10.09 8.85 3.94
C PRO A 123 -9.30 10.09 3.53
N ARG A 124 -8.02 9.92 3.23
CA ARG A 124 -7.12 11.02 2.90
C ARG A 124 -6.16 10.65 1.79
N THR A 125 -5.51 11.68 1.26
CA THR A 125 -4.57 11.52 0.16
C THR A 125 -3.30 10.83 0.63
N HIS A 126 -2.89 9.84 -0.15
CA HIS A 126 -1.63 9.15 -0.01
C HIS A 126 -0.82 9.30 -1.29
N TYR A 127 0.49 9.30 -1.13
CA TYR A 127 1.43 9.29 -2.25
C TYR A 127 2.31 8.06 -2.19
N LEU A 128 2.50 7.42 -3.33
CA LEU A 128 3.42 6.31 -3.50
C LEU A 128 4.50 6.71 -4.50
N THR A 129 5.76 6.59 -4.09
CA THR A 129 6.93 6.89 -4.92
C THR A 129 7.72 5.61 -5.21
N GLY A 130 8.75 5.70 -6.07
CA GLY A 130 9.54 4.54 -6.51
C GLY A 130 9.26 4.11 -7.96
N PHE A 131 8.46 4.88 -8.69
CA PHE A 131 8.10 4.61 -10.07
C PHE A 131 9.19 5.01 -11.06
N ALA A 132 9.28 4.26 -12.16
CA ALA A 132 10.31 4.43 -13.19
C ALA A 132 10.19 5.74 -13.98
N ASP A 133 9.01 6.36 -13.97
CA ASP A 133 8.75 7.67 -14.58
C ASP A 133 9.07 8.85 -13.65
N GLY A 134 9.46 8.58 -12.41
CA GLY A 134 9.80 9.59 -11.40
C GLY A 134 8.62 10.34 -10.80
N CYS A 135 7.38 10.00 -11.18
CA CYS A 135 6.17 10.64 -10.65
C CYS A 135 5.58 9.82 -9.52
N ALA A 136 5.03 10.47 -8.51
CA ALA A 136 4.30 9.77 -7.46
C ALA A 136 2.98 9.24 -8.04
N ARG A 137 2.43 8.20 -7.43
CA ARG A 137 1.03 7.83 -7.60
C ARG A 137 0.25 8.38 -6.42
N GLN A 138 -0.77 9.16 -6.72
CA GLN A 138 -1.72 9.69 -5.77
C GLN A 138 -2.95 8.80 -5.75
N PHE A 139 -3.52 8.61 -4.58
CA PHE A 139 -4.79 7.94 -4.35
C PHE A 139 -5.36 8.36 -3.01
N THR A 140 -6.65 8.11 -2.79
CA THR A 140 -7.33 8.39 -1.52
C THR A 140 -7.70 7.09 -0.83
N ALA A 141 -7.41 6.98 0.47
CA ALA A 141 -7.78 5.81 1.29
C ALA A 141 -7.83 6.19 2.78
N ALA A 142 -8.57 5.43 3.59
CA ALA A 142 -8.49 5.55 5.05
C ALA A 142 -7.29 4.79 5.62
N MET A 143 -6.97 3.65 5.03
CA MET A 143 -5.83 2.81 5.41
C MET A 143 -5.23 2.14 4.19
N VAL A 144 -3.90 2.02 4.21
CA VAL A 144 -3.11 1.46 3.11
C VAL A 144 -2.14 0.46 3.69
N ILE A 145 -2.11 -0.76 3.14
CA ILE A 145 -1.26 -1.84 3.64
C ILE A 145 -0.47 -2.45 2.48
N PHE A 146 0.84 -2.57 2.65
CA PHE A 146 1.65 -3.39 1.77
C PHE A 146 1.54 -4.88 2.13
N ALA A 147 1.21 -5.73 1.16
CA ALA A 147 1.22 -7.18 1.29
C ALA A 147 2.36 -7.81 0.48
N ASP A 148 3.09 -8.75 1.06
CA ASP A 148 4.22 -9.40 0.39
C ASP A 148 3.75 -10.54 -0.52
N VAL A 149 4.54 -10.79 -1.58
CA VAL A 149 4.24 -11.85 -2.56
C VAL A 149 4.33 -13.26 -1.97
N GLY A 150 5.08 -13.46 -0.89
CA GLY A 150 5.17 -14.77 -0.24
C GLY A 150 3.89 -15.14 0.50
N THR A 151 3.31 -14.19 1.25
CA THR A 151 1.99 -14.34 1.86
C THR A 151 0.91 -14.53 0.79
N HIS A 152 1.00 -13.80 -0.32
CA HIS A 152 0.10 -13.99 -1.46
C HIS A 152 0.16 -15.44 -1.98
N GLU A 153 1.34 -15.96 -2.32
CA GLU A 153 1.48 -17.35 -2.79
C GLU A 153 1.01 -18.37 -1.74
N PHE A 154 1.36 -18.14 -0.48
CA PHE A 154 0.96 -19.01 0.62
C PHE A 154 -0.56 -19.11 0.74
N VAL A 155 -1.29 -17.99 0.61
CA VAL A 155 -2.75 -18.00 0.67
C VAL A 155 -3.35 -18.52 -0.64
N ARG A 156 -2.82 -18.13 -1.80
CA ARG A 156 -3.41 -18.41 -3.12
C ARG A 156 -3.33 -19.85 -3.54
N TYR A 157 -2.26 -20.56 -3.17
CA TYR A 157 -2.07 -21.95 -3.58
C TYR A 157 -2.50 -22.96 -2.50
N GLN A 158 -3.15 -22.50 -1.43
CA GLN A 158 -3.82 -23.40 -0.50
C GLN A 158 -5.04 -24.06 -1.14
N SER A 159 -5.31 -25.30 -0.75
CA SER A 159 -6.43 -26.07 -1.33
C SER A 159 -7.81 -25.41 -1.16
N ALA A 160 -7.97 -24.55 -0.14
CA ALA A 160 -9.22 -23.84 0.13
C ALA A 160 -9.51 -22.71 -0.89
N THR A 161 -8.47 -22.12 -1.48
CA THR A 161 -8.53 -20.95 -2.38
C THR A 161 -8.07 -21.27 -3.79
N ALA A 162 -7.50 -22.46 -4.01
CA ALA A 162 -6.95 -22.87 -5.31
C ALA A 162 -7.99 -22.89 -6.45
N ASN A 163 -9.27 -22.97 -6.11
CA ASN A 163 -10.38 -22.94 -7.07
C ASN A 163 -11.08 -21.57 -7.14
N ASP A 164 -10.63 -20.57 -6.37
CA ASP A 164 -11.16 -19.22 -6.47
C ASP A 164 -10.79 -18.64 -7.85
N ASP A 165 -11.69 -17.82 -8.40
CA ASP A 165 -11.39 -17.10 -9.63
C ASP A 165 -10.22 -16.14 -9.40
N TYR A 166 -9.34 -16.06 -10.40
CA TYR A 166 -8.20 -15.15 -10.36
C TYR A 166 -8.67 -13.73 -10.68
N THR A 167 -8.32 -12.80 -9.80
CA THR A 167 -8.48 -11.36 -10.01
C THR A 167 -7.50 -10.83 -11.06
N GLU A 168 -7.62 -9.56 -11.45
CA GLU A 168 -6.67 -8.97 -12.40
C GLU A 168 -5.27 -8.84 -11.79
N THR A 169 -5.14 -8.54 -10.50
CA THR A 169 -3.84 -8.56 -9.83
C THR A 169 -3.27 -9.98 -9.71
N ASP A 170 -4.09 -11.01 -9.48
CA ASP A 170 -3.63 -12.41 -9.49
C ASP A 170 -3.08 -12.81 -10.86
N LYS A 171 -3.82 -12.51 -11.94
CA LYS A 171 -3.39 -12.82 -13.31
C LYS A 171 -2.09 -12.10 -13.66
N ALA A 172 -1.97 -10.82 -13.31
CA ALA A 172 -0.75 -10.05 -13.53
C ALA A 172 0.42 -10.63 -12.73
N TYR A 173 0.19 -11.04 -11.48
CA TYR A 173 1.19 -11.69 -10.64
C TYR A 173 1.67 -13.01 -11.26
N GLU A 174 0.78 -13.87 -11.72
CA GLU A 174 1.14 -15.13 -12.39
C GLU A 174 2.04 -14.89 -13.62
N VAL A 175 1.73 -13.86 -14.42
CA VAL A 175 2.56 -13.49 -15.59
C VAL A 175 3.96 -13.03 -15.17
N ILE A 176 4.07 -12.20 -14.14
CA ILE A 176 5.35 -11.72 -13.61
C ILE A 176 6.15 -12.88 -13.02
N LYS A 177 5.53 -13.67 -12.16
CA LYS A 177 6.10 -14.86 -11.51
C LYS A 177 6.59 -15.87 -12.55
N ALA A 178 5.78 -16.22 -13.55
CA ALA A 178 6.18 -17.17 -14.60
C ALA A 178 7.43 -16.70 -15.36
N ARG A 179 7.51 -15.40 -15.68
CA ARG A 179 8.67 -14.81 -16.37
C ARG A 179 9.93 -14.81 -15.50
N PHE A 180 9.80 -14.44 -14.23
CA PHE A 180 10.94 -14.31 -13.31
C PHE A 180 11.40 -15.65 -12.74
N CYS A 181 10.45 -16.40 -12.16
CA CYS A 181 10.70 -17.63 -11.44
C CYS A 181 10.89 -18.83 -12.38
N ARG A 182 10.23 -18.82 -13.55
CA ARG A 182 10.03 -19.98 -14.43
C ARG A 182 9.12 -21.07 -13.82
N ALA A 183 8.21 -20.64 -12.95
CA ALA A 183 7.17 -21.49 -12.36
C ALA A 183 5.95 -21.59 -13.29
N GLY A 184 5.22 -22.70 -13.19
CA GLY A 184 3.93 -22.87 -13.85
C GLY A 184 2.84 -22.00 -13.23
N HIS A 185 1.70 -21.91 -13.91
CA HIS A 185 0.53 -21.24 -13.36
C HIS A 185 0.04 -21.98 -12.11
N GLY A 186 -0.20 -21.26 -11.01
CA GLY A 186 -0.61 -21.85 -9.72
C GLY A 186 0.51 -22.56 -8.94
N ASP A 187 1.74 -22.63 -9.48
CA ASP A 187 2.90 -23.18 -8.78
C ASP A 187 3.67 -22.09 -8.03
N PRO A 188 4.21 -22.34 -6.83
CA PRO A 188 5.00 -21.34 -6.11
C PRO A 188 6.30 -20.97 -6.83
N CYS A 189 6.78 -19.74 -6.64
CA CYS A 189 8.04 -19.25 -7.21
C CYS A 189 9.27 -20.03 -6.72
N GLY A 190 9.18 -20.61 -5.52
CA GLY A 190 10.25 -21.40 -4.91
C GLY A 190 11.46 -20.55 -4.52
N ALA A 191 12.67 -21.02 -4.82
CA ALA A 191 13.93 -20.43 -4.35
C ALA A 191 14.19 -18.98 -4.83
N LYS A 192 13.42 -18.47 -5.79
CA LYS A 192 13.53 -17.10 -6.32
C LYS A 192 12.55 -16.12 -5.66
N LEU A 193 11.70 -16.58 -4.74
CA LEU A 193 10.62 -15.78 -4.15
C LEU A 193 11.16 -14.51 -3.48
N ASP A 194 12.23 -14.62 -2.68
CA ASP A 194 12.82 -13.45 -2.01
C ASP A 194 13.34 -12.40 -3.00
N ALA A 195 13.93 -12.87 -4.11
CA ALA A 195 14.42 -11.99 -5.17
C ALA A 195 13.26 -11.32 -5.95
N LEU A 196 12.13 -12.01 -6.09
CA LEU A 196 10.90 -11.42 -6.64
C LEU A 196 10.29 -10.40 -5.65
N ALA A 197 10.23 -10.74 -4.36
CA ALA A 197 9.70 -9.87 -3.32
C ALA A 197 10.46 -8.53 -3.20
N GLY A 198 11.75 -8.51 -3.54
CA GLY A 198 12.54 -7.26 -3.57
C GLY A 198 12.09 -6.22 -4.59
N ARG A 199 11.26 -6.61 -5.57
CA ARG A 199 10.83 -5.75 -6.68
C ARG A 199 9.33 -5.79 -6.99
N THR A 200 8.60 -6.66 -6.29
CA THR A 200 7.17 -6.88 -6.49
C THR A 200 6.47 -6.93 -5.13
N THR A 201 5.37 -6.19 -4.99
CA THR A 201 4.53 -6.17 -3.77
C THR A 201 3.10 -5.87 -4.15
N PHE A 202 2.16 -6.28 -3.31
CA PHE A 202 0.78 -5.82 -3.37
C PHE A 202 0.61 -4.61 -2.45
N LEU A 203 -0.33 -3.74 -2.80
CA LEU A 203 -0.81 -2.65 -1.98
C LEU A 203 -2.34 -2.74 -1.91
N THR A 204 -2.88 -2.84 -0.70
CA THR A 204 -4.32 -2.85 -0.46
C THR A 204 -4.76 -1.51 0.07
N LEU A 205 -5.81 -0.94 -0.51
CA LEU A 205 -6.44 0.30 -0.06
C LEU A 205 -7.80 -0.03 0.54
N TYR A 206 -8.03 0.50 1.74
CA TYR A 206 -9.30 0.40 2.42
C TYR A 206 -9.99 1.75 2.43
N GLU A 207 -11.27 1.75 2.07
CA GLU A 207 -12.08 2.96 2.00
C GLU A 207 -12.30 3.56 3.38
N ARG A 208 -12.45 2.73 4.42
CA ARG A 208 -12.85 3.18 5.76
C ARG A 208 -12.23 2.32 6.86
N PHE A 209 -12.27 2.80 8.09
CA PHE A 209 -11.90 1.98 9.24
C PHE A 209 -13.03 0.99 9.60
N GLY A 210 -12.67 -0.21 10.07
CA GLY A 210 -13.63 -1.24 10.45
C GLY A 210 -14.05 -2.12 9.26
N THR A 211 -15.36 -2.33 9.08
CA THR A 211 -15.88 -3.17 8.00
C THR A 211 -15.67 -2.50 6.65
N ASN A 212 -15.00 -3.20 5.73
CA ASN A 212 -14.75 -2.78 4.36
C ASN A 212 -15.34 -3.80 3.39
N PRO A 213 -16.61 -3.64 2.96
CA PRO A 213 -17.20 -4.48 1.92
C PRO A 213 -16.54 -4.23 0.55
N HIS A 214 -15.87 -3.10 0.39
CA HIS A 214 -15.16 -2.70 -0.82
C HIS A 214 -13.71 -2.38 -0.48
N TRP A 215 -12.76 -2.97 -1.20
CA TRP A 215 -11.35 -2.61 -1.15
C TRP A 215 -10.70 -2.70 -2.52
N ILE A 216 -9.54 -2.07 -2.67
CA ILE A 216 -8.78 -2.09 -3.92
C ILE A 216 -7.45 -2.80 -3.67
N ASN A 217 -7.07 -3.67 -4.59
CA ASN A 217 -5.74 -4.25 -4.63
C ASN A 217 -4.97 -3.71 -5.82
N ILE A 218 -3.71 -3.36 -5.59
CA ILE A 218 -2.78 -2.90 -6.60
C ILE A 218 -1.56 -3.81 -6.58
N LEU A 219 -1.20 -4.36 -7.74
CA LEU A 219 0.07 -5.05 -7.92
C LEU A 219 1.12 -4.07 -8.42
N LEU A 220 2.20 -3.93 -7.66
CA LEU A 220 3.34 -3.09 -7.98
C LEU A 220 4.51 -3.98 -8.37
N SER A 221 5.14 -3.70 -9.51
CA SER A 221 6.36 -4.38 -9.92
C SER A 221 7.21 -3.48 -10.78
N ASP A 222 8.53 -3.48 -10.59
CA ASP A 222 9.49 -2.83 -11.50
C ASP A 222 9.31 -1.33 -11.73
N GLY A 223 8.82 -0.64 -10.70
CA GLY A 223 8.55 0.78 -10.77
C GLY A 223 7.34 1.13 -11.64
N VAL A 224 6.40 0.20 -11.85
CA VAL A 224 5.11 0.44 -12.51
C VAL A 224 3.94 -0.13 -11.70
N VAL A 225 2.72 0.32 -11.99
CA VAL A 225 1.48 -0.32 -11.55
C VAL A 225 1.16 -1.43 -12.55
N SER A 226 1.32 -2.68 -12.13
CA SER A 226 1.16 -3.83 -13.01
C SER A 226 -0.30 -4.21 -13.24
N ALA A 227 -1.13 -4.04 -12.21
CA ALA A 227 -2.58 -4.24 -12.27
C ALA A 227 -3.26 -3.57 -11.08
N VAL A 228 -4.55 -3.29 -11.25
CA VAL A 228 -5.47 -2.82 -10.20
C VAL A 228 -6.75 -3.64 -10.32
N ASP A 229 -7.32 -4.03 -9.20
CA ASP A 229 -8.68 -4.56 -9.15
C ASP A 229 -9.42 -4.07 -7.91
N ALA A 230 -10.74 -3.98 -8.04
CA ALA A 230 -11.65 -3.71 -6.95
C ALA A 230 -12.30 -5.03 -6.51
N HIS A 231 -12.43 -5.19 -5.21
CA HIS A 231 -13.11 -6.31 -4.58
C HIS A 231 -14.41 -5.82 -3.95
N ASP A 232 -15.47 -6.61 -4.16
CA ASP A 232 -16.77 -6.42 -3.54
C ASP A 232 -17.14 -7.69 -2.74
N HIS A 233 -17.68 -7.51 -1.54
CA HIS A 233 -18.16 -8.60 -0.66
C HIS A 233 -19.59 -8.37 -0.19
#